data_AF-A0A940UEF0-F1
#
_entry.id   AF-A0A940UEF0-F1
#
_cell.length_a   1.000
_cell.length_b   1.000
_cell.length_c   1.000
_cell.angle_alpha   90.00
_cell.angle_beta   90.00
_cell.angle_gamma   90.00
#
_symmetry.space_group_name_H-M   'P 1'
#
loop_
_entity.id
_entity.type
_entity.pdbx_description
1 polymer ?
#
loop_
_entity_poly.entity_id
_entity_poly.type
_entity_poly.pdbx_seq_one_letter_code
_entity_poly.pdbx_strand_id
1 'polypeptide(L)'
;MEILVVVAIIALLAALVGPRLFPKLGKGKQAAAKAQIELLGQALDQLRLDVGRYPSTQEGLNALAQNPGMDKWDGPYLKKALPMDPWGKPYHYQLPGTHGEYDLVSYGRDGAPGGEGEDKDITSWE
;
A
#
# COMPACT_ATOMS: atom_id res chain seq x y z
N MET A 1 -21.06 3.82 47.16
CA MET A 1 -20.51 5.08 46.58
C MET A 1 -19.10 4.89 46.02
N GLU A 2 -18.27 3.99 46.56
CA GLU A 2 -16.88 3.80 46.11
C GLU A 2 -16.74 3.33 44.65
N ILE A 3 -17.55 2.37 44.19
CA ILE A 3 -17.49 1.85 42.81
C ILE A 3 -17.95 2.90 41.77
N LEU A 4 -18.85 3.80 42.17
CA LEU A 4 -19.45 4.80 41.28
C LEU A 4 -18.43 5.86 40.85
N VAL A 5 -17.55 6.26 41.77
CA VAL A 5 -16.43 7.17 41.50
C VAL A 5 -15.40 6.52 40.58
N VAL A 6 -15.08 5.24 40.78
CA VAL A 6 -14.09 4.52 39.96
C VAL A 6 -14.55 4.40 38.51
N VAL A 7 -15.81 4.02 38.27
CA VAL A 7 -16.37 3.92 36.92
C VAL A 7 -16.43 5.29 36.24
N ALA A 8 -16.76 6.36 36.99
CA ALA A 8 -16.76 7.72 36.47
C ALA A 8 -15.36 8.18 36.04
N ILE A 9 -14.31 7.87 36.81
CA ILE A 9 -12.92 8.21 36.46
C ILE A 9 -12.47 7.41 35.23
N ILE A 10 -12.80 6.12 35.14
CA ILE A 10 -12.45 5.29 33.97
C ILE A 10 -13.15 5.81 32.72
N ALA A 11 -14.43 6.17 32.80
CA ALA A 11 -15.18 6.77 31.69
C ALA A 11 -14.59 8.11 31.24
N LEU A 12 -14.20 8.97 32.19
CA LEU A 12 -13.56 10.25 31.93
C LEU A 12 -12.19 10.09 31.25
N LEU A 13 -11.38 9.14 31.73
CA LEU A 13 -10.08 8.82 31.14
C LEU A 13 -10.26 8.26 29.72
N ALA A 14 -11.17 7.29 29.52
CA ALA A 14 -11.46 6.73 28.20
C ALA A 14 -11.88 7.81 27.19
N ALA A 15 -12.71 8.78 27.61
CA ALA A 15 -13.14 9.91 26.78
C ALA A 15 -11.97 10.85 26.39
N LEU A 16 -10.95 10.98 27.23
CA LEU A 16 -9.82 11.89 26.99
C LEU A 16 -8.75 11.31 26.05
N VAL A 17 -8.56 9.99 26.06
CA VAL A 17 -7.54 9.31 25.23
C VAL A 17 -8.09 8.69 23.93
N GLY A 18 -9.37 8.29 23.88
CA GLY A 18 -9.96 7.62 22.71
C GLY A 18 -9.82 8.37 21.37
N PRO A 19 -10.14 9.68 21.29
CA PRO A 19 -10.15 10.40 20.01
C PRO A 19 -8.76 10.68 19.40
N ARG A 20 -7.68 10.61 20.18
CA ARG A 20 -6.33 11.05 19.73
C ARG A 20 -5.49 9.97 19.06
N LEU A 21 -5.88 8.70 19.16
CA LEU A 21 -5.12 7.57 18.61
C LEU A 21 -5.46 7.27 17.14
N PHE A 22 -6.73 7.41 16.75
CA PHE A 22 -7.19 7.08 15.40
C PHE A 22 -6.52 7.89 14.27
N PRO A 23 -6.36 9.22 14.36
CA PRO A 23 -5.76 10.01 13.27
C PRO A 23 -4.28 9.70 13.02
N LYS A 24 -3.56 9.26 14.07
CA LYS A 24 -2.14 8.92 13.96
C LYS A 24 -1.93 7.57 13.27
N LEU A 25 -2.84 6.63 13.48
CA LEU A 25 -2.80 5.33 12.81
C LEU A 25 -3.07 5.47 11.31
N GLY A 26 -4.05 6.29 10.91
CA GLY A 26 -4.34 6.52 9.49
C GLY A 26 -3.18 7.13 8.71
N LYS A 27 -2.54 8.17 9.26
CA LYS A 27 -1.33 8.77 8.64
C LYS A 27 -0.18 7.77 8.52
N GLY A 28 -0.01 6.90 9.52
CA GLY A 28 1.01 5.85 9.49
C GLY A 28 0.77 4.83 8.38
N LYS A 29 -0.48 4.44 8.16
CA LYS A 29 -0.87 3.56 7.04
C LYS A 29 -0.57 4.21 5.70
N GLN A 30 -0.98 5.46 5.49
CA GLN A 30 -0.71 6.13 4.22
C GLN A 30 0.79 6.25 3.91
N ALA A 31 1.60 6.57 4.92
CA ALA A 31 3.05 6.61 4.76
C ALA A 31 3.65 5.23 4.42
N ALA A 32 3.15 4.17 5.06
CA ALA A 32 3.57 2.80 4.76
C ALA A 32 3.19 2.38 3.33
N ALA A 33 1.99 2.73 2.86
CA ALA A 33 1.57 2.47 1.49
C ALA A 33 2.45 3.18 0.47
N LYS A 34 2.80 4.46 0.72
CA LYS A 34 3.71 5.21 -0.16
C LYS A 34 5.10 4.55 -0.23
N ALA A 35 5.67 4.17 0.92
CA ALA A 35 6.95 3.47 0.95
C ALA A 35 6.90 2.11 0.23
N GLN A 36 5.78 1.38 0.34
CA GLN A 36 5.58 0.12 -0.38
C GLN A 36 5.49 0.35 -1.91
N ILE A 37 4.80 1.38 -2.37
CA ILE A 37 4.74 1.77 -3.79
C ILE A 37 6.13 2.10 -4.33
N GLU A 38 6.93 2.87 -3.59
CA GLU A 38 8.31 3.19 -3.99
C GLU A 38 9.18 1.93 -4.10
N LEU A 39 9.08 0.99 -3.16
CA LEU A 39 9.81 -0.28 -3.21
C LEU A 39 9.38 -1.16 -4.38
N LEU A 40 8.07 -1.22 -4.67
CA LEU A 40 7.54 -1.93 -5.83
C LEU A 40 8.01 -1.29 -7.13
N GLY A 41 8.05 0.04 -7.20
CA GLY A 41 8.58 0.78 -8.33
C GLY A 41 10.05 0.45 -8.61
N GLN A 42 10.90 0.44 -7.57
CA GLN A 42 12.30 0.04 -7.71
C GLN A 42 12.45 -1.40 -8.22
N ALA A 43 11.59 -2.33 -7.76
CA ALA A 43 11.58 -3.70 -8.24
C ALA A 43 11.14 -3.82 -9.71
N LEU A 44 10.15 -3.01 -10.13
CA LEU A 44 9.73 -2.91 -11.53
C LEU A 44 10.85 -2.38 -12.43
N ASP A 45 11.57 -1.35 -11.96
CA ASP A 45 12.71 -0.77 -12.67
C ASP A 45 13.84 -1.80 -12.83
N GLN A 46 14.16 -2.56 -11.77
CA GLN A 46 15.16 -3.62 -11.83
C GLN A 46 14.77 -4.72 -12.82
N LEU A 47 13.51 -5.20 -12.78
CA LEU A 47 13.01 -6.17 -13.75
C LEU A 47 13.16 -5.64 -15.20
N ARG A 48 12.84 -4.36 -15.41
CA ARG A 48 13.03 -3.73 -16.72
C ARG A 48 14.50 -3.69 -17.15
N LEU A 49 15.45 -3.50 -16.24
CA LEU A 49 16.87 -3.50 -16.59
C LEU A 49 17.33 -4.88 -17.11
N ASP A 50 16.81 -5.96 -16.53
CA ASP A 50 17.23 -7.32 -16.89
C ASP A 50 16.48 -7.85 -18.13
N VAL A 51 15.16 -7.68 -18.15
CA VAL A 51 14.27 -8.21 -19.21
C VAL A 51 14.11 -7.21 -20.37
N GLY A 52 14.36 -5.92 -20.13
CA GLY A 52 14.22 -4.84 -21.11
C GLY A 52 12.82 -4.20 -21.16
N ARG A 53 11.87 -4.66 -20.35
CA ARG A 53 10.48 -4.14 -20.30
C ARG A 53 9.88 -4.32 -18.91
N TYR A 54 8.86 -3.53 -18.58
CA TYR A 54 7.99 -3.80 -17.43
C TYR A 54 7.08 -5.02 -17.67
N PRO A 55 6.58 -5.67 -16.61
CA PRO A 55 5.57 -6.72 -16.74
C PRO A 55 4.29 -6.15 -17.36
N SER A 56 3.62 -6.93 -18.21
CA SER A 56 2.30 -6.61 -18.72
C SER A 56 1.26 -6.66 -17.60
N THR A 57 0.09 -6.06 -17.81
CA THR A 57 -1.04 -6.12 -16.85
C THR A 57 -1.48 -7.56 -16.55
N GLN A 58 -1.28 -8.50 -17.49
CA GLN A 58 -1.60 -9.93 -17.29
C GLN A 58 -0.56 -10.65 -16.41
N GLU A 59 0.72 -10.32 -16.58
CA GLU A 59 1.81 -10.84 -15.73
C GLU A 59 1.73 -10.22 -14.32
N GLY A 60 1.37 -8.93 -14.27
CA GLY A 60 1.13 -8.16 -13.05
C GLY A 60 2.35 -8.05 -12.14
N LEU A 61 2.12 -7.60 -10.90
CA LEU A 61 3.17 -7.47 -9.89
C LEU A 61 3.71 -8.82 -9.40
N ASN A 62 3.02 -9.93 -9.69
CA ASN A 62 3.51 -11.26 -9.36
C ASN A 62 4.78 -11.62 -10.14
N ALA A 63 5.01 -11.01 -11.31
CA ALA A 63 6.26 -11.14 -12.07
C ALA A 63 7.50 -10.69 -11.28
N LEU A 64 7.32 -9.86 -10.24
CA LEU A 64 8.39 -9.42 -9.36
C LEU A 64 8.82 -10.52 -8.36
N ALA A 65 7.90 -11.43 -8.01
CA ALA A 65 8.14 -12.51 -7.06
C ALA A 65 8.44 -13.85 -7.74
N GLN A 66 7.82 -14.11 -8.89
CA GLN A 66 7.96 -15.37 -9.62
C GLN A 66 8.11 -15.11 -11.11
N ASN A 67 9.03 -15.82 -11.77
CA ASN A 67 9.22 -15.72 -13.21
C ASN A 67 7.96 -16.21 -13.95
N PRO A 68 7.29 -15.36 -14.75
CA PRO A 68 6.12 -15.77 -15.55
C PRO A 68 6.50 -16.41 -16.90
N GLY A 69 7.79 -16.71 -17.12
CA GLY A 69 8.32 -17.22 -18.39
C GLY A 69 9.07 -16.16 -19.21
N MET A 70 9.57 -15.10 -18.56
CA MET A 70 10.38 -14.07 -19.20
C MET A 70 11.82 -14.56 -19.42
N ASP A 71 12.31 -14.38 -20.63
CA ASP A 71 13.74 -14.54 -20.93
C ASP A 71 14.55 -13.46 -20.19
N LYS A 72 15.70 -13.85 -19.62
CA LYS A 72 16.60 -12.97 -18.83
C LYS A 72 16.05 -12.47 -17.49
N TRP A 73 14.95 -13.03 -17.00
CA TRP A 73 14.51 -12.76 -15.63
C TRP A 73 15.57 -13.26 -14.63
N ASP A 74 16.06 -12.37 -13.78
CA ASP A 74 17.12 -12.63 -12.77
C ASP A 74 16.61 -12.38 -11.34
N GLY A 75 15.29 -12.45 -11.15
CA GLY A 75 14.64 -12.27 -9.86
C GLY A 75 14.88 -13.42 -8.87
N PRO A 76 14.21 -13.41 -7.71
CA PRO A 76 13.09 -12.54 -7.36
C PRO A 76 13.52 -11.09 -7.05
N TYR A 77 12.76 -10.13 -7.57
CA TYR A 77 12.96 -8.70 -7.36
C TYR A 77 12.42 -8.21 -6.01
N LEU A 78 11.62 -9.04 -5.35
CA LEU A 78 11.13 -8.81 -3.99
C LEU A 78 11.81 -9.75 -3.01
N LYS A 79 12.24 -9.20 -1.86
CA LYS A 79 12.81 -10.00 -0.75
C LYS A 79 11.80 -10.93 -0.09
N LYS A 80 10.51 -10.65 -0.25
CA LYS A 80 9.37 -11.38 0.30
C LYS A 80 8.29 -11.49 -0.77
N ALA A 81 7.23 -12.26 -0.50
CA ALA A 81 6.04 -12.27 -1.34
C ALA A 81 5.47 -10.85 -1.52
N LEU A 82 4.73 -10.65 -2.60
CA LEU A 82 4.06 -9.39 -2.91
C LEU A 82 3.23 -8.92 -1.70
N PRO A 83 3.55 -7.77 -1.09
CA PRO A 83 2.79 -7.29 0.05
C PRO A 83 1.41 -6.80 -0.39
N MET A 84 0.42 -6.99 0.50
CA MET A 84 -0.82 -6.21 0.44
C MET A 84 -0.55 -4.81 0.99
N ASP A 85 -1.39 -3.88 0.59
CA ASP A 85 -1.38 -2.53 1.13
C ASP A 85 -1.72 -2.53 2.65
N PRO A 86 -1.54 -1.39 3.34
CA PRO A 86 -1.80 -1.25 4.79
C PRO A 86 -3.25 -1.46 5.24
N TRP A 87 -4.20 -1.56 4.30
CA TRP A 87 -5.59 -1.90 4.54
C TRP A 87 -5.94 -3.33 4.14
N GLY A 88 -4.94 -4.12 3.71
CA GLY A 88 -5.10 -5.52 3.34
C GLY A 88 -5.63 -5.72 1.92
N LYS A 89 -5.52 -4.72 1.04
CA LYS A 89 -5.96 -4.78 -0.35
C LYS A 89 -4.76 -4.98 -1.28
N PRO A 90 -4.94 -5.64 -2.44
CA PRO A 90 -3.89 -5.73 -3.43
C PRO A 90 -3.60 -4.36 -4.06
N TYR A 91 -2.35 -4.15 -4.45
CA TYR A 91 -1.97 -3.02 -5.28
C TYR A 91 -2.50 -3.20 -6.70
N HIS A 92 -2.97 -2.10 -7.30
CA HIS A 92 -3.43 -2.07 -8.68
C HIS A 92 -2.29 -1.60 -9.58
N TYR A 93 -1.95 -2.45 -10.55
CA TYR A 93 -0.90 -2.19 -11.53
C TYR A 93 -1.51 -2.18 -12.93
N GLN A 94 -1.12 -1.19 -13.74
CA GLN A 94 -1.58 -1.06 -15.11
C GLN A 94 -0.42 -0.67 -16.04
N LEU A 95 -0.31 -1.41 -17.15
CA LEU A 95 0.57 -1.12 -18.28
C LEU A 95 -0.20 -1.20 -19.60
N PRO A 96 -0.13 -0.19 -20.49
CA PRO A 96 0.52 1.11 -20.28
C PRO A 96 -0.19 1.97 -19.23
N GLY A 97 0.57 2.76 -18.48
CA GLY A 97 0.05 3.72 -17.51
C GLY A 97 -0.67 4.90 -18.19
N THR A 98 -1.59 5.52 -17.46
CA THR A 98 -2.24 6.77 -17.88
C THR A 98 -1.37 7.98 -17.53
N HIS A 99 -0.57 7.90 -16.46
CA HIS A 99 0.23 9.00 -15.91
C HIS A 99 1.73 8.84 -16.15
N GLY A 100 2.16 7.73 -16.76
CA GLY A 100 3.56 7.43 -17.03
C GLY A 100 3.70 6.14 -17.82
N GLU A 101 4.87 5.49 -17.72
CA GLU A 101 5.09 4.20 -18.37
C GLU A 101 4.17 3.12 -17.78
N TYR A 102 4.02 3.12 -16.45
CA TYR A 102 3.06 2.30 -15.72
C TYR A 102 2.37 3.11 -14.63
N ASP A 103 1.19 2.66 -14.22
CA ASP A 103 0.45 3.21 -13.09
C ASP A 103 0.44 2.15 -11.97
N LEU A 104 0.80 2.57 -10.75
CA LEU A 104 0.70 1.74 -9.54
C LEU A 104 -0.07 2.51 -8.46
N VAL A 105 -1.15 1.93 -7.95
CA VAL A 105 -2.05 2.60 -6.99
C VAL A 105 -2.54 1.66 -5.88
N SER A 106 -2.71 2.23 -4.68
CA SER A 106 -3.54 1.70 -3.61
C SER A 106 -4.71 2.66 -3.39
N TYR A 107 -5.93 2.15 -3.49
CA TYR A 107 -7.18 2.90 -3.31
C TYR A 107 -7.55 3.11 -1.84
N GLY A 108 -6.56 3.18 -0.95
CA GLY A 108 -6.81 3.41 0.47
C GLY A 108 -7.74 2.39 1.15
N ARG A 109 -8.40 2.86 2.21
CA ARG A 109 -9.27 2.03 3.06
C ARG A 109 -10.56 1.60 2.35
N ASP A 110 -11.19 2.48 1.58
CA ASP A 110 -12.45 2.20 0.88
C ASP A 110 -12.24 1.26 -0.32
N GLY A 111 -11.04 1.26 -0.93
CA GLY A 111 -10.69 0.41 -2.07
C GLY A 111 -11.36 0.88 -3.36
N ALA A 112 -11.74 2.15 -3.43
CA ALA A 112 -12.36 2.76 -4.59
C ALA A 112 -11.56 4.00 -5.01
N PRO A 113 -11.57 4.36 -6.30
CA PRO A 113 -10.86 5.54 -6.76
C PRO A 113 -11.41 6.82 -6.12
N GLY A 114 -10.52 7.69 -5.69
CA GLY A 114 -10.81 8.98 -5.07
C GLY A 114 -10.61 8.99 -3.56
N GLY A 115 -11.61 9.50 -2.84
CA GLY A 115 -11.60 9.56 -1.38
C GLY A 115 -10.75 10.67 -0.76
N GLU A 116 -10.89 10.83 0.55
CA GLU A 116 -10.14 11.78 1.38
C GLU A 116 -9.68 11.10 2.67
N GLY A 117 -8.66 11.67 3.33
CA GLY A 117 -8.14 11.08 4.56
C GLY A 117 -7.60 9.67 4.30
N GLU A 118 -8.02 8.67 5.08
CA GLU A 118 -7.61 7.26 4.88
C GLU A 118 -8.18 6.59 3.63
N ASP A 119 -9.21 7.19 3.02
CA ASP A 119 -9.81 6.72 1.78
C ASP A 119 -9.10 7.35 0.56
N LYS A 120 -8.16 8.28 0.77
CA LYS A 120 -7.41 8.91 -0.33
C LYS A 120 -6.49 7.89 -1.01
N ASP A 121 -6.60 7.83 -2.33
CA ASP A 121 -5.68 7.12 -3.21
C ASP A 121 -4.21 7.48 -2.98
N ILE A 122 -3.36 6.46 -3.08
CA ILE A 122 -1.90 6.59 -3.02
C ILE A 122 -1.34 6.01 -4.30
N THR A 123 -0.72 6.87 -5.11
CA THR A 123 -0.30 6.56 -6.48
C THR A 123 1.22 6.68 -6.63
N SER A 124 1.78 6.06 -7.67
CA SER A 124 3.22 6.14 -7.97
C SER A 124 3.66 7.45 -8.63
N TRP A 125 2.72 8.23 -9.17
CA TRP A 125 2.99 9.48 -9.89
C TRP A 125 2.77 10.75 -9.04
N GLU A 126 2.34 10.60 -7.78
CA GLU A 126 2.13 11.70 -6.81
C GLU A 126 3.18 11.69 -5.67
#